data_AF-A0A7X9MW10-F1
#
_entry.id   AF-A0A7X9MW10-F1
#
_cell.length_a   1.000
_cell.length_b   1.000
_cell.length_c   1.000
_cell.angle_alpha   90.00
_cell.angle_beta   90.00
_cell.angle_gamma   90.00
#
_symmetry.space_group_name_H-M   'P 1'
#
loop_
_entity.id
_entity.type
_entity.pdbx_description
1 polymer ?
#
loop_
_entity_poly.entity_id
_entity_poly.type
_entity_poly.pdbx_seq_one_letter_code
_entity_poly.pdbx_strand_id
1 'polypeptide(L)'
;MNEWAKQNIPRYKEKVGKSPTVALTDRNNGGMHEATKKVYREWLRERTGRPVGAKVDWKNVSPKEIQRLSEDMFDAAKVPELTRREYYRQLNKYLYTLD
;
A
#
# COMPACT_ATOMS: atom_id res chain seq x y z
N MET A 1 -2.08 -1.14 1.26
CA MET A 1 -2.18 -1.04 2.73
C MET A 1 -3.45 -0.34 3.21
N ASN A 2 -3.72 0.93 2.86
CA ASN A 2 -4.85 1.71 3.40
C ASN A 2 -6.23 1.02 3.21
N GLU A 3 -6.57 0.61 1.99
CA GLU A 3 -7.85 -0.08 1.72
C GLU A 3 -8.00 -1.41 2.47
N TRP A 4 -6.89 -2.14 2.64
CA TRP A 4 -6.87 -3.35 3.47
C TRP A 4 -7.11 -3.02 4.95
N ALA A 5 -6.44 -2.00 5.48
CA ALA A 5 -6.55 -1.60 6.88
C ALA A 5 -7.98 -1.18 7.25
N LYS A 6 -8.67 -0.43 6.37
CA LYS A 6 -10.08 -0.04 6.54
C LYS A 6 -11.03 -1.22 6.77
N GLN A 7 -10.71 -2.39 6.22
CA GLN A 7 -11.60 -3.56 6.27
C GLN A 7 -11.17 -4.62 7.29
N ASN A 8 -9.91 -4.58 7.72
CA ASN A 8 -9.30 -5.64 8.54
C ASN A 8 -8.83 -5.17 9.92
N ILE A 9 -8.64 -3.87 10.14
CA ILE A 9 -8.20 -3.33 11.42
C ILE A 9 -9.39 -2.65 12.11
N PRO A 10 -9.84 -3.15 13.28
CA PRO A 10 -10.88 -2.50 14.06
C PRO A 10 -10.56 -1.03 14.33
N ARG A 11 -11.56 -0.16 14.19
CA ARG A 11 -11.47 1.28 14.43
C ARG A 11 -10.51 2.05 13.52
N TYR A 12 -9.91 1.40 12.51
CA TYR A 12 -9.11 2.11 11.52
C TYR A 12 -9.95 3.14 10.78
N LYS A 13 -9.52 4.40 10.84
CA LYS A 13 -10.06 5.50 10.04
C LYS A 13 -8.90 6.13 9.31
N GLU A 14 -9.02 6.34 8.00
CA GLU A 14 -8.06 7.18 7.30
C GLU A 14 -8.27 8.63 7.75
N LYS A 15 -7.19 9.31 8.13
CA LYS A 15 -7.20 10.71 8.57
C LYS A 15 -6.24 11.48 7.68
N VAL A 16 -6.76 12.41 6.89
CA VAL A 16 -5.96 13.28 6.01
C VAL A 16 -4.88 13.97 6.85
N GLY A 17 -3.63 13.90 6.39
CA GLY A 17 -2.46 14.47 7.07
C GLY A 17 -1.99 13.74 8.33
N LYS A 18 -2.69 12.68 8.78
CA LYS A 18 -2.30 11.87 9.96
C LYS A 18 -2.01 10.42 9.62
N SER A 19 -2.69 9.86 8.61
CA SER A 19 -2.43 8.51 8.13
C SER A 19 -1.09 8.47 7.38
N PRO A 20 -0.14 7.63 7.80
CA PRO A 20 1.19 7.56 7.18
C PRO A 20 1.09 7.18 5.71
N THR A 21 1.79 7.93 4.86
CA THR A 21 1.81 7.77 3.40
C THR A 21 3.23 8.01 2.90
N VAL A 22 3.67 7.24 1.90
CA VAL A 22 4.90 7.53 1.15
C VAL A 22 4.52 8.33 -0.08
N ALA A 23 5.01 9.57 -0.17
CA ALA A 23 4.84 10.40 -1.36
C ALA A 23 5.72 9.89 -2.49
N LEU A 24 5.11 9.58 -3.63
CA LEU A 24 5.81 9.17 -4.85
C LEU A 24 5.96 10.39 -5.76
N THR A 25 7.08 10.47 -6.47
CA THR A 25 7.35 11.58 -7.39
C THR A 25 7.30 11.09 -8.84
N ASP A 26 6.53 11.79 -9.66
CA ASP A 26 6.51 11.60 -11.11
C ASP A 26 7.38 12.65 -11.80
N ARG A 27 8.70 12.51 -11.67
CA ARG A 27 9.62 13.21 -12.58
C ARG A 27 9.79 12.34 -13.83
N ASN A 28 9.23 12.82 -14.95
CA ASN A 28 9.26 12.27 -16.32
C ASN A 28 8.37 11.03 -16.58
N ASN A 29 7.74 11.01 -17.77
CA ASN A 29 6.83 9.98 -18.31
C ASN A 29 7.32 8.53 -18.04
N GLY A 30 6.82 7.93 -16.95
CA GLY A 30 7.27 6.62 -16.43
C GLY A 30 7.72 6.63 -14.96
N GLY A 31 7.31 7.62 -14.17
CA GLY A 31 7.69 7.84 -12.78
C GLY A 31 7.26 6.77 -11.77
N MET A 32 7.52 7.05 -10.49
CA MET A 32 7.25 6.13 -9.38
C MET A 32 5.79 5.67 -9.33
N HIS A 33 4.82 6.52 -9.70
CA HIS A 33 3.42 6.11 -9.72
C HIS A 33 3.15 5.03 -10.77
N GLU A 34 3.69 5.13 -11.99
CA GLU A 34 3.48 4.11 -13.01
C GLU A 34 4.16 2.77 -12.66
N ALA A 35 5.34 2.83 -12.03
CA ALA A 35 6.03 1.64 -11.55
C ALA A 35 5.20 0.88 -10.51
N THR A 36 4.65 1.59 -9.51
CA THR A 36 3.79 0.96 -8.50
C THR A 36 2.45 0.49 -9.06
N LYS A 37 1.86 1.23 -10.01
CA LYS A 37 0.63 0.79 -10.72
C LYS A 37 0.86 -0.53 -11.45
N LYS A 38 2.01 -0.73 -12.10
CA LYS A 38 2.32 -1.99 -12.81
C LYS A 38 2.30 -3.18 -11.85
N VAL A 39 2.97 -3.06 -10.70
CA VAL A 39 2.99 -4.11 -9.65
C VAL A 39 1.58 -4.40 -9.15
N TYR A 40 0.80 -3.36 -8.82
CA TYR A 40 -0.57 -3.54 -8.35
C TYR A 40 -1.45 -4.26 -9.38
N ARG A 41 -1.35 -3.90 -10.67
CA ARG A 41 -2.12 -4.52 -11.75
C ARG A 41 -1.76 -5.99 -11.98
N GLU A 42 -0.49 -6.33 -11.81
CA GLU A 42 -0.02 -7.72 -11.89
C GLU A 42 -0.58 -8.56 -10.74
N TRP A 43 -0.43 -8.09 -9.50
CA TRP A 43 -1.04 -8.73 -8.33
C TRP A 43 -2.57 -8.85 -8.45
N LEU A 44 -3.24 -7.80 -8.97
CA LEU A 44 -4.68 -7.84 -9.19
C LEU A 44 -5.07 -8.90 -10.22
N ARG A 45 -4.30 -9.01 -11.32
CA ARG A 45 -4.50 -10.04 -12.35
C ARG A 45 -4.31 -11.44 -11.77
N GLU A 46 -3.29 -11.67 -10.96
CA GLU A 46 -3.07 -12.97 -10.30
C GLU A 46 -4.22 -13.33 -9.37
N ARG A 47 -4.76 -12.36 -8.63
CA ARG A 47 -5.85 -12.59 -7.68
C ARG A 47 -7.21 -12.76 -8.35
N THR A 48 -7.49 -12.02 -9.42
CA THR A 48 -8.86 -11.87 -9.95
C THR A 48 -8.99 -12.20 -11.44
N GLY A 49 -7.91 -12.58 -12.12
CA GLY A 49 -7.86 -12.77 -13.57
C GLY A 49 -7.96 -11.49 -14.39
N ARG A 50 -7.99 -10.30 -13.76
CA ARG A 50 -8.12 -9.00 -14.45
C ARG A 50 -7.10 -7.99 -13.91
N PRO A 51 -6.36 -7.27 -14.77
CA PRO A 51 -5.36 -6.32 -14.31
C PRO A 51 -5.96 -4.99 -13.84
N VAL A 52 -7.22 -4.67 -14.19
CA VAL A 52 -7.89 -3.41 -13.85
C VAL A 52 -9.39 -3.63 -13.60
N GLY A 53 -10.01 -2.74 -12.83
CA GLY A 53 -11.47 -2.72 -12.62
C GLY A 53 -12.05 -3.86 -11.79
N ALA A 54 -11.23 -4.81 -11.33
CA ALA A 54 -11.68 -5.85 -10.44
C ALA A 54 -11.85 -5.33 -9.00
N LYS A 55 -12.93 -5.75 -8.36
CA LYS A 55 -13.14 -5.53 -6.93
C LYS A 55 -12.27 -6.51 -6.15
N VAL A 56 -11.44 -5.98 -5.26
CA VAL A 56 -10.65 -6.80 -4.34
C VAL A 56 -11.49 -7.10 -3.10
N ASP A 57 -11.57 -8.37 -2.74
CA ASP A 57 -12.06 -8.79 -1.43
C ASP A 57 -10.95 -8.65 -0.39
N TRP A 58 -10.83 -7.44 0.17
CA TRP A 58 -9.76 -7.10 1.08
C TRP A 58 -9.79 -7.89 2.40
N LYS A 59 -10.94 -8.44 2.80
CA LYS A 59 -11.06 -9.27 4.02
C LYS A 59 -10.34 -10.61 3.89
N ASN A 60 -10.23 -11.10 2.65
CA ASN A 60 -9.53 -12.34 2.32
C ASN A 60 -8.07 -12.11 1.86
N VAL A 61 -7.55 -10.89 2.05
CA VAL A 61 -6.12 -10.58 1.87
C VAL A 61 -5.45 -10.68 3.23
N SER A 62 -4.43 -11.53 3.37
CA SER A 62 -3.73 -11.69 4.65
C SER A 62 -2.84 -10.47 4.98
N PRO A 63 -2.52 -10.20 6.26
CA PRO A 63 -1.56 -9.17 6.64
C PRO A 63 -0.19 -9.32 5.95
N LYS A 64 0.29 -10.57 5.82
CA LYS A 64 1.55 -10.88 5.15
C LYS A 64 1.51 -10.52 3.66
N GLU A 65 0.39 -10.82 3.01
CA GLU A 65 0.20 -10.55 1.59
C GLU A 65 0.17 -9.04 1.30
N ILE A 66 -0.61 -8.26 2.06
CA ILE A 66 -0.67 -6.82 1.83
C ILE A 66 0.65 -6.12 2.17
N GLN A 67 1.40 -6.63 3.15
CA GLN A 67 2.73 -6.14 3.45
C GLN A 67 3.67 -6.44 2.29
N ARG A 68 3.63 -7.66 1.74
CA ARG A 68 4.43 -8.04 0.59
C ARG A 68 4.13 -7.18 -0.63
N LEU A 69 2.85 -6.97 -0.97
CA LEU A 69 2.44 -6.07 -2.04
C LEU A 69 2.97 -4.65 -1.84
N SER A 70 2.98 -4.15 -0.61
CA SER A 70 3.50 -2.82 -0.29
C SER A 70 5.02 -2.75 -0.53
N GLU A 71 5.77 -3.79 -0.13
CA GLU A 71 7.21 -3.89 -0.39
C GLU A 71 7.53 -4.00 -1.88
N ASP A 72 6.82 -4.85 -2.63
CA ASP A 72 7.04 -4.99 -4.07
C ASP A 72 6.77 -3.66 -4.81
N MET A 73 5.77 -2.88 -4.36
CA MET A 73 5.54 -1.52 -4.86
C MET A 73 6.68 -0.56 -4.48
N PHE A 74 7.18 -0.63 -3.24
CA PHE A 74 8.33 0.18 -2.81
C PHE A 74 9.61 -0.15 -3.58
N ASP A 75 9.85 -1.43 -3.89
CA ASP A 75 10.96 -1.87 -4.74
C ASP A 75 10.84 -1.31 -6.15
N ALA A 76 9.67 -1.43 -6.77
CA ALA A 76 9.43 -0.91 -8.11
C ALA A 76 9.62 0.61 -8.20
N ALA A 77 9.20 1.34 -7.16
CA ALA A 77 9.41 2.78 -7.05
C ALA A 77 10.81 3.17 -6.54
N LYS A 78 11.70 2.20 -6.25
CA LYS A 78 13.03 2.45 -5.67
C LYS A 78 12.97 3.31 -4.40
N VAL A 79 11.97 3.09 -3.55
CA VAL A 79 11.83 3.80 -2.28
C VAL A 79 13.01 3.41 -1.38
N PRO A 80 13.79 4.40 -0.86
CA PRO A 80 14.93 4.13 0.02
C PRO A 80 14.52 3.36 1.28
N GLU A 81 15.38 2.48 1.76
CA GLU A 81 15.13 1.66 2.95
C GLU A 81 14.75 2.50 4.19
N LEU A 82 15.44 3.63 4.39
CA LEU A 82 15.14 4.57 5.47
C LEU A 82 13.68 5.08 5.42
N THR A 83 13.19 5.38 4.22
CA THR A 83 11.80 5.82 4.01
C THR A 83 10.81 4.70 4.32
N ARG A 84 11.11 3.45 3.94
CA ARG A 84 10.26 2.28 4.26
C ARG A 84 10.19 2.03 5.76
N ARG A 85 11.34 2.03 6.42
CA ARG A 85 11.43 1.88 7.89
C ARG A 85 10.64 2.97 8.61
N GLU A 86 10.78 4.22 8.18
CA GLU A 86 10.04 5.33 8.76
C GLU A 86 8.53 5.20 8.51
N TYR A 87 8.13 4.79 7.31
CA TYR A 87 6.73 4.49 6.99
C TYR A 87 6.14 3.46 7.96
N TYR A 88 6.81 2.32 8.17
CA TYR A 88 6.29 1.29 9.08
C TYR A 88 6.32 1.72 10.55
N ARG A 89 7.34 2.48 10.97
CA ARG A 89 7.38 3.04 12.32
C ARG A 89 6.17 3.95 12.57
N GLN A 90 5.87 4.83 11.62
CA GLN A 90 4.72 5.73 11.69
C GLN A 90 3.39 4.97 11.59
N LEU A 91 3.30 3.95 10.72
CA LEU A 91 2.12 3.11 10.60
C LEU A 91 1.84 2.39 11.92
N ASN A 92 2.83 1.75 12.52
CA ASN A 92 2.68 1.09 13.81
C ASN A 92 2.25 2.08 14.89
N LYS A 93 2.91 3.24 14.98
CA LYS A 93 2.51 4.30 15.91
C LYS A 93 1.05 4.72 15.71
N TYR A 94 0.63 4.93 14.46
CA TYR A 94 -0.75 5.28 14.12
C TYR A 94 -1.74 4.21 14.61
N LEU A 95 -1.44 2.93 14.34
CA LEU A 95 -2.27 1.80 14.73
C LEU A 95 -2.38 1.65 16.26
N TYR A 96 -1.30 1.89 17.01
CA TYR A 96 -1.34 1.86 18.49
C TYR A 96 -2.12 3.02 19.12
N THR A 97 -2.37 4.10 18.37
CA THR A 97 -3.15 5.26 18.84
C THR A 97 -4.59 5.25 18.35
N LEU A 98 -5.08 4.11 17.84
CA LEU A 98 -6.47 3.96 17.46
C LEU A 98 -7.33 3.79 18.71
N ASP A 99 -7.99 4.86 19.12
CA ASP A 99 -9.03 4.87 20.16
C ASP A 99 -10.33 4.21 19.68
#